data_AF-A0A843AS39-F1
#
_entry.id   AF-A0A843AS39-F1
#
_cell.length_a   1.000
_cell.length_b   1.000
_cell.length_c   1.000
_cell.angle_alpha   90.00
_cell.angle_beta   90.00
_cell.angle_gamma   90.00
#
_symmetry.space_group_name_H-M   'P 1'
#
loop_
_entity.id
_entity.type
_entity.pdbx_description
1 polymer ?
#
loop_
_entity_poly.entity_id
_entity_poly.type
_entity_poly.pdbx_seq_one_letter_code
_entity_poly.pdbx_strand_id
1 'polypeptide(L)'
;MNDSCLATVKINQDLCSRCKVCYSLCPFESIREKEDGRIEIDIQKCQVCGICYSACPASAIEMAYYDYDGLLDFVRNASPSASTLVMMCRGNSPSGGEVEDILADHGLDTKDYIPLRIPCAGRVPTDFIFRALSSGIRNIISIQCQDGFCRMKEGTRIETRRLLLGQAVIRQFGYPDDSLQVVKYSRKAVWINHDCVGCDKCVFVCPYGAISADSISSPRVDQEKCVGCGACQTVCPHHAIQVKGYEFYSVLRSYEEAAARLRQRDKRPSILVFSCQWSEFSALDDPEKLLRGQNAMLLEVPCFKGLDPVHVVNALRNGFDGVLAVVCAPEDCKLQKGGDNAVRQLDVLYGALKKLGLSERFELHEMSPRCGGDFNAVFEKFCERISDLSSNDCQRRVG
;
A
#
# COMPACT_ATOMS: atom_id res chain seq x y z
N MET A 1 -11.20 20.53 5.85
CA MET A 1 -10.29 19.80 6.75
C MET A 1 -10.89 19.89 8.14
N ASN A 2 -10.99 18.78 8.87
CA ASN A 2 -11.36 18.81 10.29
C ASN A 2 -10.16 19.30 11.10
N ASP A 3 -10.41 20.13 12.11
CA ASP A 3 -9.44 20.63 13.09
C ASP A 3 -8.82 19.52 13.99
N SER A 4 -8.96 18.24 13.64
CA SER A 4 -8.62 17.07 14.45
C SER A 4 -7.40 16.27 13.96
N CYS A 5 -6.70 16.69 12.89
CA CYS A 5 -5.57 15.92 12.34
C CYS A 5 -4.41 15.83 13.34
N LEU A 6 -4.25 14.68 13.99
CA LEU A 6 -3.08 14.38 14.80
C LEU A 6 -1.90 14.03 13.87
N ALA A 7 -0.99 14.98 13.70
CA ALA A 7 0.18 14.83 12.83
C ALA A 7 1.03 13.61 13.22
N THR A 8 1.29 12.73 12.26
CA THR A 8 2.04 11.49 12.43
C THR A 8 3.56 11.66 12.41
N VAL A 9 4.05 12.86 12.11
CA VAL A 9 5.49 13.20 12.13
C VAL A 9 5.69 14.54 12.84
N LYS A 10 6.61 14.57 13.81
CA LYS A 10 6.91 15.77 14.62
C LYS A 10 8.41 15.98 14.76
N ILE A 11 8.83 17.21 15.04
CA ILE A 11 10.22 17.55 15.36
C ILE A 11 10.28 17.97 16.82
N ASN A 12 11.06 17.24 17.61
CA ASN A 12 11.47 17.63 18.94
C ASN A 12 12.50 18.78 18.84
N GLN A 13 12.07 19.98 19.19
CA GLN A 13 12.91 21.19 19.04
C GLN A 13 14.06 21.25 20.05
N ASP A 14 13.96 20.53 21.17
CA ASP A 14 15.01 20.49 22.20
C ASP A 14 16.19 19.61 21.75
N LEU A 15 15.92 18.59 20.92
CA LEU A 15 16.95 17.75 20.30
C LEU A 15 17.47 18.31 18.97
N CYS A 16 16.71 19.19 18.31
CA CYS A 16 17.03 19.62 16.95
C CYS A 16 18.29 20.50 16.87
N SER A 17 19.33 19.98 16.22
CA SER A 17 20.58 20.72 15.99
C SER A 17 20.51 21.79 14.88
N ARG A 18 19.35 21.96 14.23
CA ARG A 18 19.14 22.92 13.13
C ARG A 18 20.12 22.77 11.94
N CYS A 19 20.71 21.58 11.76
CA CYS A 19 21.70 21.29 10.70
C CYS A 19 21.12 21.20 9.27
N LYS A 20 19.79 21.23 9.10
CA LYS A 20 19.07 21.24 7.81
C LYS A 20 19.25 20.00 6.92
N VAL A 21 19.84 18.91 7.40
CA VAL A 21 19.92 17.63 6.65
C VAL A 21 18.53 17.14 6.22
N CYS A 22 17.56 17.20 7.13
CA CYS A 22 16.18 16.81 6.83
C CYS A 22 15.55 17.68 5.71
N TYR A 23 15.83 18.98 5.71
CA TYR A 23 15.40 19.91 4.67
C TYR A 23 15.97 19.52 3.30
N SER A 24 17.29 19.34 3.21
CA SER A 24 17.98 19.00 1.95
C SER A 24 17.58 17.64 1.36
N LEU A 25 17.11 16.70 2.20
CA LEU A 25 16.72 15.37 1.75
C LEU A 25 15.22 15.22 1.47
N CYS A 26 14.38 16.21 1.81
CA CYS A 26 12.94 16.08 1.64
C CYS A 26 12.54 16.22 0.16
N PRO A 27 12.06 15.16 -0.50
CA PRO A 27 11.73 15.22 -1.93
C PRO A 27 10.36 15.86 -2.22
N PHE A 28 9.67 16.29 -1.15
CA PHE A 28 8.35 16.91 -1.20
C PHE A 28 8.36 18.36 -0.76
N GLU A 29 9.55 18.92 -0.46
CA GLU A 29 9.71 20.32 -0.03
C GLU A 29 8.78 20.67 1.14
N SER A 30 8.52 19.68 2.00
CA SER A 30 7.62 19.78 3.14
C SER A 30 8.32 20.25 4.40
N ILE A 31 9.60 20.62 4.33
CA ILE A 31 10.38 21.05 5.49
C ILE A 31 10.86 22.46 5.20
N ARG A 32 10.81 23.35 6.18
CA ARG A 32 11.27 24.73 6.09
C ARG A 32 11.89 25.18 7.39
N GLU A 33 12.69 26.24 7.31
CA GLU A 33 13.19 26.97 8.45
C GLU A 33 12.31 28.19 8.70
N LYS A 34 11.97 28.45 9.97
CA LYS A 34 11.28 29.66 10.42
C LYS A 34 12.28 30.79 10.64
N GLU A 35 11.76 32.01 10.77
CA GLU A 35 12.56 33.21 11.07
C GLU A 35 13.40 33.08 12.36
N ASP A 36 12.92 32.33 13.35
CA ASP A 36 13.62 32.05 14.62
C ASP A 36 14.67 30.91 14.52
N GLY A 37 14.89 30.39 13.30
CA GLY A 37 15.79 29.29 13.00
C GLY A 37 15.24 27.90 13.35
N ARG A 38 13.99 27.77 13.84
CA ARG A 38 13.38 26.46 14.09
C ARG A 38 13.05 25.77 12.77
N ILE A 39 13.26 24.45 12.74
CA ILE A 39 12.87 23.63 11.59
C ILE A 39 11.44 23.14 11.79
N GLU A 40 10.61 23.30 10.77
CA GLU A 40 9.21 22.91 10.77
C GLU A 40 8.91 21.97 9.60
N ILE A 41 8.02 21.00 9.83
CA ILE A 41 7.43 20.17 8.78
C ILE A 41 6.05 20.73 8.45
N ASP A 42 5.88 21.16 7.21
CA ASP A 42 4.58 21.40 6.61
C ASP A 42 3.87 20.05 6.43
N ILE A 43 3.00 19.72 7.38
CA ILE A 43 2.28 18.44 7.37
C ILE A 43 1.41 18.33 6.12
N GLN A 44 0.93 19.44 5.54
CA GLN A 44 0.07 19.38 4.37
C GLN A 44 0.82 18.90 3.13
N LYS A 45 2.13 19.17 3.04
CA LYS A 45 2.99 18.66 1.95
C LYS A 45 3.64 17.32 2.27
N CYS A 46 3.73 16.95 3.54
CA CYS A 46 4.46 15.76 3.98
C CYS A 46 3.81 14.48 3.46
N GLN A 47 4.55 13.64 2.75
CA GLN A 47 4.04 12.36 2.24
C GLN A 47 4.34 11.17 3.15
N VAL A 48 4.76 11.46 4.39
CA VAL A 48 5.12 10.51 5.46
C VAL A 48 6.09 9.42 4.99
N CYS A 49 7.07 9.81 4.16
CA CYS A 49 8.02 8.86 3.60
C CYS A 49 9.04 8.33 4.63
N GLY A 50 9.36 9.11 5.67
CA GLY A 50 10.32 8.76 6.73
C GLY A 50 11.80 8.99 6.38
N ILE A 51 12.10 9.59 5.22
CA ILE A 51 13.49 9.87 4.80
C ILE A 51 14.16 10.83 5.79
N CYS A 52 13.50 11.93 6.16
CA CYS A 52 14.03 12.89 7.12
C CYS A 52 14.28 12.25 8.49
N TYR A 53 13.34 11.42 8.96
CA TYR A 53 13.43 10.65 10.21
C TYR A 53 14.72 9.84 10.26
N SER A 54 14.92 8.98 9.26
CA SER A 54 16.10 8.09 9.18
C SER A 54 17.44 8.81 8.96
N ALA A 55 17.41 10.08 8.59
CA ALA A 55 18.60 10.87 8.29
C ALA A 55 18.95 11.87 9.39
N CYS A 56 18.10 12.04 10.42
CA CYS A 56 18.32 13.00 11.47
C CYS A 56 19.45 12.53 12.39
N PRO A 57 20.63 13.19 12.42
CA PRO A 57 21.73 12.75 13.26
C PRO A 57 21.47 12.97 14.76
N ALA A 58 20.55 13.87 15.09
CA ALA A 58 20.16 14.17 16.47
C ALA A 58 18.94 13.34 16.94
N SER A 59 18.40 12.46 16.08
CA SER A 59 17.18 11.69 16.36
C SER A 59 16.00 12.57 16.82
N ALA A 60 15.96 13.81 16.34
CA ALA A 60 15.00 14.83 16.75
C ALA A 60 13.65 14.74 16.02
N ILE A 61 13.49 13.80 15.10
CA ILE A 61 12.25 13.61 14.35
C ILE A 61 11.55 12.38 14.94
N GLU A 62 10.28 12.52 15.27
CA GLU A 62 9.44 11.49 15.84
C GLU A 62 8.40 11.05 14.81
N MET A 63 8.11 9.76 14.74
CA MET A 63 7.07 9.18 13.88
C MET A 63 6.08 8.40 14.72
N ALA A 64 4.79 8.51 14.42
CA ALA A 64 3.73 7.82 15.15
C ALA A 64 3.66 6.32 14.84
N TYR A 65 4.28 5.88 13.75
CA TYR A 65 4.33 4.48 13.33
C TYR A 65 5.64 4.19 12.59
N TYR A 66 6.06 2.93 12.58
CA TYR A 66 7.36 2.48 12.04
C TYR A 66 8.54 3.31 12.56
N ASP A 67 8.48 3.71 13.83
CA ASP A 67 9.65 4.22 14.51
C ASP A 67 10.68 3.10 14.69
N TYR A 68 11.88 3.49 15.06
CA TYR A 68 13.03 2.63 15.15
C TYR A 68 12.79 1.45 16.11
N ASP A 69 12.26 1.71 17.30
CA ASP A 69 12.02 0.69 18.31
C ASP A 69 10.91 -0.27 17.87
N GLY A 70 9.82 0.24 17.30
CA GLY A 70 8.74 -0.59 16.76
C GLY A 70 9.18 -1.49 15.62
N LEU A 71 10.08 -1.03 14.74
CA LEU A 71 10.67 -1.88 13.70
C LEU A 71 11.53 -3.01 14.29
N LEU A 72 12.34 -2.71 15.30
CA LEU A 72 13.15 -3.73 15.96
C LEU A 72 12.30 -4.71 16.78
N ASP A 73 11.27 -4.23 17.47
CA ASP A 73 10.31 -5.07 18.18
C ASP A 73 9.58 -6.01 17.22
N PHE A 74 9.20 -5.53 16.03
CA PHE A 74 8.62 -6.38 15.00
C PHE A 74 9.57 -7.53 14.63
N VAL A 75 10.85 -7.24 14.38
CA VAL A 75 11.84 -8.28 14.02
C VAL A 75 12.07 -9.25 15.18
N ARG A 76 12.20 -8.75 16.42
CA ARG A 76 12.41 -9.58 17.62
C ARG A 76 11.23 -10.51 17.93
N ASN A 77 10.01 -10.02 17.73
CA ASN A 77 8.78 -10.75 18.03
C ASN A 77 8.31 -11.64 16.88
N ALA A 78 8.94 -11.55 15.70
CA ALA A 78 8.70 -12.44 14.58
C ALA A 78 9.32 -13.84 14.84
N SER A 79 9.32 -14.71 13.82
CA SER A 79 9.83 -16.09 13.90
C SER A 79 11.23 -16.14 14.52
N PRO A 80 11.42 -16.75 15.72
CA PRO A 80 12.72 -16.83 16.37
C PRO A 80 13.75 -17.68 15.61
N SER A 81 13.29 -18.55 14.69
CA SER A 81 14.15 -19.40 13.87
C SER A 81 14.55 -18.74 12.55
N ALA A 82 13.81 -17.73 12.10
CA ALA A 82 14.06 -17.09 10.81
C ALA A 82 15.41 -16.38 10.82
N SER A 83 16.26 -16.75 9.86
CA SER A 83 17.57 -16.11 9.68
C SER A 83 17.61 -15.11 8.52
N THR A 84 16.47 -14.89 7.86
CA THR A 84 16.33 -13.97 6.73
C THR A 84 15.24 -12.94 7.03
N LEU A 85 15.59 -11.65 6.91
CA LEU A 85 14.66 -10.53 6.96
C LEU A 85 14.41 -10.01 5.56
N VAL A 86 13.15 -9.96 5.14
CA VAL A 86 12.73 -9.42 3.84
C VAL A 86 12.01 -8.09 4.08
N MET A 87 12.73 -6.99 3.91
CA MET A 87 12.14 -5.65 3.92
C MET A 87 11.49 -5.36 2.57
N MET A 88 10.25 -4.86 2.57
CA MET A 88 9.48 -4.61 1.35
C MET A 88 8.82 -3.24 1.34
N CYS A 89 9.06 -2.47 0.28
CA CYS A 89 8.26 -1.27 0.02
C CYS A 89 6.80 -1.64 -0.28
N ARG A 90 5.83 -1.06 0.43
CA ARG A 90 4.38 -1.30 0.23
C ARG A 90 3.95 -1.28 -1.23
N GLY A 91 4.44 -0.29 -1.99
CA GLY A 91 4.07 -0.06 -3.39
C GLY A 91 4.34 -1.21 -4.35
N ASN A 92 5.16 -2.18 -3.93
CA ASN A 92 5.57 -3.33 -4.71
C ASN A 92 5.67 -4.59 -3.85
N SER A 93 5.00 -4.67 -2.71
CA SER A 93 5.00 -5.91 -1.93
C SER A 93 4.39 -7.03 -2.79
N PRO A 94 5.15 -8.08 -3.11
CA PRO A 94 4.58 -9.18 -3.87
C PRO A 94 3.48 -9.87 -3.05
N SER A 95 2.47 -10.41 -3.73
CA SER A 95 1.24 -10.89 -3.07
C SER A 95 0.79 -12.27 -3.55
N GLY A 96 1.67 -13.03 -4.21
CA GLY A 96 1.35 -14.34 -4.78
C GLY A 96 2.58 -15.22 -4.98
N GLY A 97 3.41 -15.39 -3.94
CA GLY A 97 4.56 -16.29 -3.98
C GLY A 97 5.85 -15.67 -4.55
N GLU A 98 5.82 -14.42 -5.03
CA GLU A 98 7.01 -13.88 -5.68
C GLU A 98 8.10 -13.44 -4.69
N VAL A 99 7.78 -13.32 -3.40
CA VAL A 99 8.84 -13.18 -2.39
C VAL A 99 9.64 -14.47 -2.36
N GLU A 100 8.97 -15.62 -2.36
CA GLU A 100 9.56 -16.94 -2.39
C GLU A 100 10.34 -17.20 -3.68
N ASP A 101 9.84 -16.76 -4.83
CA ASP A 101 10.60 -16.80 -6.10
C ASP A 101 11.89 -15.96 -5.99
N ILE A 102 11.80 -14.73 -5.46
CA ILE A 102 12.97 -13.87 -5.24
C ILE A 102 13.95 -14.54 -4.27
N LEU A 103 13.48 -15.14 -3.18
CA LEU A 103 14.33 -15.83 -2.22
C LEU A 103 15.02 -17.04 -2.86
N ALA A 104 14.30 -17.83 -3.65
CA ALA A 104 14.84 -18.98 -4.37
C ALA A 104 15.93 -18.57 -5.38
N ASP A 105 15.70 -17.50 -6.15
CA ASP A 105 16.67 -16.96 -7.11
C ASP A 105 17.98 -16.49 -6.43
N HIS A 106 17.91 -16.13 -5.14
CA HIS A 106 19.06 -15.74 -4.32
C HIS A 106 19.57 -16.87 -3.42
N GLY A 107 19.07 -18.11 -3.58
CA GLY A 107 19.54 -19.28 -2.83
C GLY A 107 19.17 -19.28 -1.33
N LEU A 108 18.08 -18.61 -0.96
CA LEU A 108 17.66 -18.45 0.43
C LEU A 108 16.45 -19.33 0.78
N ASP A 109 16.22 -19.53 2.08
CA ASP A 109 15.06 -20.25 2.60
C ASP A 109 13.76 -19.52 2.22
N THR A 110 12.88 -20.21 1.50
CA THR A 110 11.60 -19.67 1.03
C THR A 110 10.44 -19.90 1.98
N LYS A 111 10.67 -20.58 3.12
CA LYS A 111 9.63 -20.98 4.08
C LYS A 111 9.77 -20.29 5.43
N ASP A 112 10.99 -19.99 5.87
CA ASP A 112 11.25 -19.34 7.15
C ASP A 112 12.01 -18.02 6.99
N TYR A 113 11.25 -16.94 6.80
CA TYR A 113 11.75 -15.57 6.71
C TYR A 113 10.80 -14.59 7.40
N ILE A 114 11.30 -13.42 7.76
CA ILE A 114 10.52 -12.34 8.38
C ILE A 114 10.11 -11.33 7.30
N PRO A 115 8.83 -11.26 6.90
CA PRO A 115 8.34 -10.24 5.97
C PRO A 115 8.10 -8.91 6.69
N LEU A 116 9.02 -7.95 6.56
CA LEU A 116 8.84 -6.60 7.09
C LEU A 116 8.35 -5.66 5.98
N ARG A 117 7.05 -5.39 5.99
CA ARG A 117 6.45 -4.46 5.04
C ARG A 117 6.43 -3.04 5.58
N ILE A 118 6.96 -2.10 4.81
CA ILE A 118 7.08 -0.69 5.20
C ILE A 118 6.64 0.24 4.07
N PRO A 119 6.11 1.44 4.37
CA PRO A 119 5.69 2.36 3.32
C PRO A 119 6.85 2.81 2.42
N CYS A 120 8.09 2.80 2.90
CA CYS A 120 9.24 3.18 2.07
C CYS A 120 10.53 2.64 2.68
N ALA A 121 11.37 1.95 1.90
CA ALA A 121 12.71 1.56 2.33
C ALA A 121 13.57 2.75 2.76
N GLY A 122 13.39 3.92 2.12
CA GLY A 122 14.10 5.16 2.49
C GLY A 122 13.92 5.63 3.94
N ARG A 123 12.95 5.07 4.69
CA ARG A 123 12.78 5.34 6.14
C ARG A 123 13.66 4.50 7.04
N VAL A 124 14.29 3.45 6.52
CA VAL A 124 15.05 2.53 7.34
C VAL A 124 16.43 3.15 7.57
N PRO A 125 16.79 3.44 8.83
CA PRO A 125 18.13 3.91 9.15
C PRO A 125 19.13 2.75 9.06
N THR A 126 20.39 3.03 8.74
CA THR A 126 21.43 2.00 8.64
C THR A 126 21.66 1.26 9.96
N ASP A 127 21.49 1.94 11.10
CA ASP A 127 21.63 1.30 12.42
C ASP A 127 20.62 0.17 12.64
N PHE A 128 19.40 0.28 12.10
CA PHE A 128 18.41 -0.80 12.16
C PHE A 128 18.94 -2.08 11.48
N ILE A 129 19.62 -1.93 10.34
CA ILE A 129 20.22 -3.05 9.59
C ILE A 129 21.27 -3.74 10.44
N PHE A 130 22.18 -2.98 11.07
CA PHE A 130 23.24 -3.55 11.90
C PHE A 130 22.68 -4.24 13.14
N ARG A 131 21.64 -3.68 13.76
CA ARG A 131 20.99 -4.30 14.92
C ARG A 131 20.20 -5.55 14.55
N ALA A 132 19.54 -5.58 13.40
CA ALA A 132 18.89 -6.78 12.89
C ALA A 132 19.91 -7.90 12.65
N LEU A 133 21.06 -7.60 12.04
CA LEU A 133 22.14 -8.58 11.89
C LEU A 133 22.65 -9.08 13.26
N SER A 134 22.85 -8.15 14.19
CA SER A 134 23.32 -8.46 15.54
C SER A 134 22.31 -9.27 16.37
N SER A 135 21.03 -9.29 15.98
CA SER A 135 19.98 -10.09 16.65
C SER A 135 19.84 -11.51 16.09
N GLY A 136 20.76 -11.96 15.23
CA GLY A 136 20.77 -13.32 14.68
C GLY A 136 20.26 -13.43 13.24
N ILE A 137 19.80 -12.33 12.63
CA ILE A 137 19.52 -12.31 11.20
C ILE A 137 20.84 -12.42 10.43
N ARG A 138 20.88 -13.33 9.46
CA ARG A 138 22.05 -13.56 8.61
C ARG A 138 21.93 -12.89 7.25
N ASN A 139 20.71 -12.83 6.73
CA ASN A 139 20.42 -12.26 5.41
C ASN A 139 19.35 -11.17 5.52
N ILE A 140 19.57 -10.03 4.90
CA ILE A 140 18.57 -8.96 4.77
C ILE A 140 18.40 -8.65 3.29
N ILE A 141 17.19 -8.89 2.78
CA ILE A 141 16.80 -8.50 1.43
C ILE A 141 15.90 -7.29 1.51
N SER A 142 16.26 -6.24 0.77
CA SER A 142 15.45 -5.05 0.59
C SER A 142 14.81 -5.05 -0.80
N ILE A 143 13.52 -5.40 -0.86
CA ILE A 143 12.70 -5.34 -2.07
C ILE A 143 12.16 -3.92 -2.23
N GLN A 144 12.66 -3.24 -3.25
CA GLN A 144 12.43 -1.82 -3.48
C GLN A 144 11.72 -1.57 -4.80
N CYS A 145 11.11 -0.39 -4.89
CA CYS A 145 10.63 0.10 -6.19
C CYS A 145 11.79 0.25 -7.16
N GLN A 146 11.53 0.03 -8.46
CA GLN A 146 12.48 0.41 -9.51
C GLN A 146 12.82 1.89 -9.44
N ASP A 147 14.06 2.24 -9.79
CA ASP A 147 14.60 3.60 -9.65
C ASP A 147 13.82 4.62 -10.47
N GLY A 148 13.46 4.27 -11.71
CA GLY A 148 12.62 5.11 -12.58
C GLY A 148 11.19 5.32 -12.07
N PHE A 149 10.77 4.59 -11.02
CA PHE A 149 9.42 4.66 -10.49
C PHE A 149 9.35 4.44 -8.96
N CYS A 150 10.10 5.24 -8.22
CA CYS A 150 9.98 5.32 -6.77
C CYS A 150 8.73 6.12 -6.36
N ARG A 151 7.80 5.48 -5.61
CA ARG A 151 6.54 6.13 -5.16
C ARG A 151 6.79 7.29 -4.19
N MET A 152 7.92 7.25 -3.49
CA MET A 152 8.34 8.31 -2.56
C MET A 152 9.43 9.21 -3.17
N LYS A 153 9.55 9.21 -4.52
CA LYS A 153 10.54 9.92 -5.35
C LYS A 153 11.99 9.47 -5.15
N GLU A 154 12.50 9.56 -3.91
CA GLU A 154 13.93 9.38 -3.60
C GLU A 154 14.22 8.18 -2.69
N GLY A 155 13.18 7.55 -2.14
CA GLY A 155 13.32 6.51 -1.11
C GLY A 155 14.19 5.33 -1.54
N THR A 156 13.96 4.82 -2.75
CA THR A 156 14.75 3.73 -3.35
C THR A 156 16.22 4.14 -3.48
N ARG A 157 16.50 5.29 -4.09
CA ARG A 157 17.87 5.77 -4.33
C ARG A 157 18.64 5.96 -3.03
N ILE A 158 17.99 6.52 -2.01
CA ILE A 158 18.59 6.78 -0.71
C ILE A 158 18.94 5.48 0.00
N GLU A 159 17.99 4.55 0.10
CA GLU A 159 18.24 3.30 0.82
C GLU A 159 19.26 2.42 0.08
N THR A 160 19.17 2.30 -1.24
CA THR A 160 20.15 1.53 -2.03
C THR A 160 21.58 2.00 -1.72
N ARG A 161 21.82 3.32 -1.69
CA ARG A 161 23.13 3.88 -1.35
C ARG A 161 23.55 3.56 0.09
N ARG A 162 22.61 3.60 1.05
CA ARG A 162 22.88 3.23 2.44
C ARG A 162 23.24 1.75 2.58
N LEU A 163 22.55 0.86 1.89
CA LEU A 163 22.85 -0.58 1.94
C LEU A 163 24.16 -0.91 1.24
N LEU A 164 24.46 -0.30 0.10
CA LEU A 164 25.77 -0.45 -0.56
C LEU A 164 26.92 0.01 0.34
N LEU A 165 26.76 1.14 1.04
CA LEU A 165 27.74 1.58 2.03
C LEU A 165 27.79 0.62 3.24
N GLY A 166 26.63 0.15 3.70
CA GLY A 166 26.49 -0.82 4.78
C GLY A 166 27.22 -2.14 4.49
N GLN A 167 27.15 -2.65 3.25
CA GLN A 167 27.90 -3.83 2.80
C GLN A 167 29.41 -3.68 3.04
N ALA A 168 29.97 -2.52 2.69
CA ALA A 168 31.40 -2.25 2.90
C ALA A 168 31.78 -2.26 4.39
N VAL A 169 30.85 -1.88 5.27
CA VAL A 169 31.04 -1.90 6.73
C VAL A 169 30.92 -3.32 7.28
N ILE A 170 29.85 -4.05 6.95
CA ILE A 170 29.61 -5.40 7.50
C ILE A 170 30.67 -6.42 7.04
N ARG A 171 31.26 -6.22 5.85
CA ARG A 171 32.41 -7.03 5.38
C ARG A 171 33.59 -6.94 6.35
N GLN A 172 33.85 -5.77 6.95
CA GLN A 172 34.92 -5.60 7.94
C GLN A 172 34.63 -6.33 9.25
N PHE A 173 33.36 -6.59 9.54
CA PHE A 173 32.90 -7.38 10.68
C PHE A 173 32.79 -8.88 10.37
N GLY A 174 33.21 -9.32 9.18
CA GLY A 174 33.24 -10.73 8.80
C GLY A 174 31.90 -11.28 8.25
N TYR A 175 30.93 -10.41 7.96
CA TYR A 175 29.70 -10.84 7.29
C TYR A 175 29.97 -11.08 5.79
N PRO A 176 29.33 -12.12 5.19
CA PRO A 176 29.34 -12.33 3.75
C PRO A 176 28.81 -11.13 2.94
N ASP A 177 29.30 -10.96 1.71
CA ASP A 177 28.91 -9.86 0.82
C ASP A 177 27.42 -9.85 0.46
N ASP A 178 26.84 -11.03 0.41
CA ASP A 178 25.44 -11.30 0.11
C ASP A 178 24.54 -11.23 1.35
N SER A 179 25.06 -10.86 2.53
CA SER A 179 24.24 -10.69 3.74
C SER A 179 23.25 -9.53 3.63
N LEU A 180 23.53 -8.54 2.78
CA LEU A 180 22.63 -7.42 2.47
C LEU A 180 22.41 -7.38 0.97
N GLN A 181 21.15 -7.42 0.51
CA GLN A 181 20.85 -7.44 -0.92
C GLN A 181 19.72 -6.46 -1.24
N VAL A 182 19.81 -5.85 -2.42
CA VAL A 182 18.80 -4.94 -2.95
C VAL A 182 18.16 -5.58 -4.17
N VAL A 183 16.85 -5.80 -4.12
CA VAL A 183 16.08 -6.33 -5.24
C VAL A 183 15.15 -5.24 -5.76
N LYS A 184 15.23 -4.94 -7.05
CA LYS A 184 14.30 -4.01 -7.70
C LYS A 184 13.10 -4.81 -8.21
N TYR A 185 11.94 -4.53 -7.65
CA TYR A 185 10.70 -5.17 -8.07
C TYR A 185 9.63 -4.12 -8.26
N SER A 186 8.82 -4.30 -9.30
CA SER A 186 7.59 -3.55 -9.47
C SER A 186 6.47 -4.46 -9.94
N ARG A 187 5.25 -4.30 -9.40
CA ARG A 187 4.08 -4.97 -9.98
C ARG A 187 3.87 -4.48 -11.41
N LYS A 188 3.58 -5.38 -12.34
CA LYS A 188 3.47 -5.10 -13.77
C LYS A 188 2.14 -5.57 -14.32
N ALA A 189 1.69 -4.90 -15.38
CA ALA A 189 0.66 -5.45 -16.23
C ALA A 189 1.24 -6.63 -17.02
N VAL A 190 0.52 -7.74 -17.01
CA VAL A 190 0.80 -8.96 -17.76
C VAL A 190 -0.32 -9.18 -18.76
N TRP A 191 0.06 -9.54 -19.98
CA TRP A 191 -0.87 -9.87 -21.05
C TRP A 191 -0.99 -11.38 -21.17
N ILE A 192 -2.24 -11.84 -21.20
CA ILE A 192 -2.64 -13.24 -21.32
C ILE A 192 -3.22 -13.41 -22.73
N ASN A 193 -2.41 -13.92 -23.65
CA ASN A 193 -2.63 -13.83 -25.10
C ASN A 193 -4.01 -14.32 -25.59
N HIS A 194 -4.54 -15.41 -25.00
CA HIS A 194 -5.69 -16.12 -25.57
C HIS A 194 -7.03 -15.36 -25.54
N ASP A 195 -7.20 -14.35 -24.69
CA ASP A 195 -8.46 -13.59 -24.57
C ASP A 195 -8.43 -12.23 -25.28
N CYS A 196 -7.30 -11.85 -25.87
CA CYS A 196 -7.13 -10.53 -26.45
C CYS A 196 -7.79 -10.42 -27.84
N VAL A 197 -8.63 -9.40 -28.02
CA VAL A 197 -9.32 -9.12 -29.30
C VAL A 197 -8.72 -7.95 -30.08
N GLY A 198 -7.60 -7.37 -29.61
CA GLY A 198 -6.92 -6.31 -30.37
C GLY A 198 -7.62 -4.97 -30.49
N CYS A 199 -8.45 -4.60 -29.49
CA CYS A 199 -9.20 -3.33 -29.52
C CYS A 199 -8.41 -2.10 -29.05
N ASP A 200 -7.15 -2.27 -28.63
CA ASP A 200 -6.21 -1.22 -28.20
C ASP A 200 -6.65 -0.30 -27.04
N LYS A 201 -7.79 -0.54 -26.37
CA LYS A 201 -8.22 0.26 -25.20
C LYS A 201 -7.14 0.39 -24.13
N CYS A 202 -6.38 -0.69 -23.90
CA CYS A 202 -5.26 -0.69 -22.94
C CYS A 202 -4.11 0.26 -23.35
N VAL A 203 -3.86 0.44 -24.65
CA VAL A 203 -2.90 1.40 -25.20
C VAL A 203 -3.41 2.82 -24.92
N PHE A 204 -4.65 3.12 -25.29
CA PHE A 204 -5.25 4.45 -25.13
C PHE A 204 -5.33 4.92 -23.67
N VAL A 205 -5.67 4.01 -22.76
CA VAL A 205 -5.87 4.37 -21.35
C VAL A 205 -4.57 4.49 -20.56
N CYS A 206 -3.44 3.96 -21.07
CA CYS A 206 -2.20 3.86 -20.32
C CYS A 206 -1.59 5.26 -20.07
N PRO A 207 -1.61 5.77 -18.83
CA PRO A 207 -1.17 7.15 -18.58
C PRO A 207 0.36 7.28 -18.51
N TYR A 208 1.08 6.17 -18.67
CA TYR A 208 2.54 6.10 -18.62
C TYR A 208 3.16 5.78 -19.98
N GLY A 209 2.35 5.62 -21.04
CA GLY A 209 2.85 5.23 -22.37
C GLY A 209 3.62 3.91 -22.35
N ALA A 210 3.21 2.99 -21.47
CA ALA A 210 3.87 1.71 -21.24
C ALA A 210 3.32 0.58 -22.12
N ILE A 211 2.29 0.85 -22.93
CA ILE A 211 1.64 -0.16 -23.77
C ILE A 211 1.60 0.35 -25.20
N SER A 212 2.03 -0.46 -26.15
CA SER A 212 1.94 -0.19 -27.59
C SER A 212 1.21 -1.33 -28.30
N ALA A 213 0.48 -1.01 -29.37
CA ALA A 213 -0.08 -2.02 -30.27
C ALA A 213 1.04 -2.67 -31.10
N ASP A 214 1.06 -3.99 -31.17
CA ASP A 214 1.91 -4.75 -32.09
C ASP A 214 1.12 -5.16 -33.35
N SER A 215 1.84 -5.53 -34.40
CA SER A 215 1.36 -5.95 -35.72
C SER A 215 0.33 -7.10 -35.72
N ILE A 216 0.26 -7.90 -34.64
CA ILE A 216 -0.67 -9.04 -34.47
C ILE A 216 -1.82 -8.67 -33.50
N SER A 217 -2.22 -7.41 -33.42
CA SER A 217 -3.37 -7.00 -32.59
C SER A 217 -3.21 -7.37 -31.11
N SER A 218 -1.97 -7.39 -30.63
CA SER A 218 -1.60 -7.79 -29.27
C SER A 218 -0.85 -6.66 -28.56
N PRO A 219 -1.15 -6.36 -27.28
CA PRO A 219 -0.47 -5.30 -26.56
C PRO A 219 0.94 -5.72 -26.14
N ARG A 220 1.94 -4.91 -26.50
CA ARG A 220 3.29 -5.01 -25.95
C ARG A 220 3.43 -4.10 -24.73
N VAL A 221 3.75 -4.66 -23.57
CA VAL A 221 3.99 -3.92 -22.33
C VAL A 221 5.47 -3.64 -22.14
N ASP A 222 5.86 -2.37 -22.17
CA ASP A 222 7.18 -1.89 -21.78
C ASP A 222 7.32 -2.00 -20.25
N GLN A 223 8.09 -2.99 -19.81
CA GLN A 223 8.27 -3.31 -18.40
C GLN A 223 8.99 -2.20 -17.63
N GLU A 224 9.82 -1.37 -18.28
CA GLU A 224 10.50 -0.26 -17.61
C GLU A 224 9.57 0.92 -17.35
N LYS A 225 8.59 1.13 -18.23
CA LYS A 225 7.57 2.20 -18.07
C LYS A 225 6.36 1.75 -17.26
N CYS A 226 6.06 0.46 -17.22
CA CYS A 226 4.87 -0.06 -16.57
C CYS A 226 4.96 0.06 -15.05
N VAL A 227 4.06 0.85 -14.48
CA VAL A 227 4.03 1.14 -13.05
C VAL A 227 3.07 0.25 -12.25
N GLY A 228 2.35 -0.65 -12.92
CA GLY A 228 1.34 -1.51 -12.29
C GLY A 228 0.11 -0.78 -11.78
N CYS A 229 -0.30 0.34 -12.39
CA CYS A 229 -1.42 1.16 -11.91
C CYS A 229 -2.82 0.54 -12.13
N GLY A 230 -2.95 -0.52 -12.92
CA GLY A 230 -4.22 -1.19 -13.19
C GLY A 230 -5.16 -0.50 -14.19
N ALA A 231 -4.84 0.69 -14.71
CA ALA A 231 -5.72 1.40 -15.64
C ALA A 231 -6.06 0.60 -16.91
N CYS A 232 -5.14 -0.23 -17.41
CA CYS A 232 -5.40 -1.11 -18.55
C CYS A 232 -6.31 -2.29 -18.21
N GLN A 233 -6.23 -2.80 -16.98
CA GLN A 233 -7.07 -3.89 -16.49
C GLN A 233 -8.53 -3.46 -16.42
N THR A 234 -8.82 -2.24 -15.93
CA THR A 234 -10.20 -1.73 -15.75
C THR A 234 -10.94 -1.40 -17.05
N VAL A 235 -10.27 -1.44 -18.20
CA VAL A 235 -10.91 -1.19 -19.52
C VAL A 235 -10.93 -2.41 -20.41
N CYS A 236 -10.36 -3.54 -19.97
CA CYS A 236 -10.29 -4.77 -20.76
C CYS A 236 -11.51 -5.66 -20.46
N PRO A 237 -12.54 -5.69 -21.33
CA PRO A 237 -13.75 -6.50 -21.07
C PRO A 237 -13.50 -8.01 -21.13
N HIS A 238 -12.35 -8.43 -21.67
CA HIS A 238 -11.94 -9.83 -21.79
C HIS A 238 -10.96 -10.25 -20.69
N HIS A 239 -10.58 -9.35 -19.78
CA HIS A 239 -9.54 -9.60 -18.77
C HIS A 239 -8.21 -10.15 -19.35
N ALA A 240 -7.93 -9.85 -20.62
CA ALA A 240 -6.72 -10.30 -21.33
C ALA A 240 -5.44 -9.57 -20.89
N ILE A 241 -5.56 -8.46 -20.17
CA ILE A 241 -4.44 -7.75 -19.55
C ILE A 241 -4.78 -7.44 -18.10
N GLN A 242 -3.91 -7.83 -17.17
CA GLN A 242 -4.15 -7.75 -15.73
C GLN A 242 -2.87 -7.35 -15.00
N VAL A 243 -2.97 -6.88 -13.77
CA VAL A 243 -1.81 -6.62 -12.90
C VAL A 243 -1.48 -7.90 -12.17
N LYS A 244 -0.22 -8.36 -12.31
CA LYS A 244 0.26 -9.59 -11.65
C LYS A 244 0.00 -9.54 -10.14
N GLY A 245 -0.59 -10.62 -9.61
CA GLY A 245 -0.93 -10.77 -8.19
C GLY A 245 -2.19 -9.99 -7.77
N TYR A 246 -2.90 -9.41 -8.73
CA TYR A 246 -4.16 -8.68 -8.53
C TYR A 246 -5.13 -8.93 -9.69
N GLU A 247 -5.13 -10.16 -10.18
CA GLU A 247 -6.02 -10.62 -11.24
C GLU A 247 -7.48 -10.58 -10.78
N PHE A 248 -8.37 -10.26 -11.71
CA PHE A 248 -9.79 -10.06 -11.46
C PHE A 248 -10.42 -11.21 -10.65
N TYR A 249 -10.21 -12.45 -11.10
CA TYR A 249 -10.78 -13.62 -10.45
C TYR A 249 -10.12 -13.97 -9.11
N SER A 250 -8.84 -13.62 -8.92
CA SER A 250 -8.14 -13.78 -7.64
C SER A 250 -8.76 -12.87 -6.58
N VAL A 251 -9.02 -11.61 -6.93
CA VAL A 251 -9.68 -10.63 -6.04
C VAL A 251 -11.12 -11.05 -5.76
N LEU A 252 -11.88 -11.44 -6.78
CA LEU A 252 -13.26 -11.93 -6.65
C LEU A 252 -13.34 -13.10 -5.65
N ARG A 253 -12.51 -14.13 -5.85
CA ARG A 253 -12.47 -15.31 -4.98
C ARG A 253 -12.16 -14.95 -3.53
N SER A 254 -11.21 -14.02 -3.31
CA SER A 254 -10.77 -13.63 -1.97
C SER A 254 -11.94 -13.13 -1.11
N TYR A 255 -12.76 -12.20 -1.62
CA TYR A 255 -13.89 -11.71 -0.84
C TYR A 255 -15.12 -12.63 -0.88
N GLU A 256 -15.28 -13.48 -1.90
CA GLU A 256 -16.35 -14.50 -1.91
C GLU A 256 -16.18 -15.53 -0.79
N GLU A 257 -14.95 -16.02 -0.60
CA GLU A 257 -14.63 -16.94 0.49
C GLU A 257 -14.86 -16.27 1.86
N ALA A 258 -14.51 -14.99 2.00
CA ALA A 258 -14.75 -14.24 3.22
C ALA A 258 -16.25 -14.02 3.47
N ALA A 259 -17.03 -13.66 2.45
CA ALA A 259 -18.48 -13.49 2.57
C ALA A 259 -19.15 -14.76 3.10
N ALA A 260 -18.75 -15.93 2.58
CA ALA A 260 -19.27 -17.22 3.04
C ALA A 260 -19.00 -17.47 4.54
N ARG A 261 -17.82 -17.08 5.04
CA ARG A 261 -17.44 -17.20 6.46
C ARG A 261 -18.15 -16.20 7.36
N LEU A 262 -18.27 -14.95 6.92
CA LEU A 262 -18.85 -13.84 7.71
C LEU A 262 -20.37 -13.98 7.87
N ARG A 263 -21.08 -14.45 6.84
CA ARG A 263 -22.53 -14.72 6.93
C ARG A 263 -22.92 -15.76 7.98
N GLN A 264 -22.02 -16.69 8.31
CA GLN A 264 -22.30 -17.77 9.26
C GLN A 264 -22.05 -17.38 10.72
N ARG A 265 -21.38 -16.25 10.97
CA ARG A 265 -20.81 -15.93 12.29
C ARG A 265 -21.71 -15.09 13.19
N ASP A 266 -22.52 -14.19 12.63
CA ASP A 266 -23.13 -13.13 13.44
C ASP A 266 -24.44 -12.61 12.82
N LYS A 267 -25.29 -11.99 13.64
CA LYS A 267 -26.44 -11.16 13.22
C LYS A 267 -26.02 -9.74 12.80
N ARG A 268 -24.78 -9.33 13.10
CA ARG A 268 -24.20 -8.05 12.66
C ARG A 268 -24.05 -8.00 11.13
N PRO A 269 -24.18 -6.82 10.51
CA PRO A 269 -23.98 -6.68 9.07
C PRO A 269 -22.56 -7.07 8.67
N SER A 270 -22.45 -7.80 7.57
CA SER A 270 -21.18 -8.20 6.97
C SER A 270 -20.62 -7.08 6.11
N ILE A 271 -19.42 -6.59 6.42
CA ILE A 271 -18.82 -5.44 5.75
C ILE A 271 -17.53 -5.83 5.00
N LEU A 272 -17.41 -5.39 3.75
CA LEU A 272 -16.16 -5.45 2.99
C LEU A 272 -15.52 -4.06 2.94
N VAL A 273 -14.25 -3.96 3.31
CA VAL A 273 -13.46 -2.74 3.21
C VAL A 273 -12.39 -2.90 2.12
N PHE A 274 -12.50 -2.19 1.00
CA PHE A 274 -11.40 -2.05 0.06
C PHE A 274 -10.50 -0.90 0.52
N SER A 275 -9.24 -1.17 0.85
CA SER A 275 -8.31 -0.14 1.34
C SER A 275 -7.12 0.06 0.39
N CYS A 276 -6.89 1.28 -0.08
CA CYS A 276 -5.69 1.60 -0.84
C CYS A 276 -4.44 1.38 0.01
N GLN A 277 -3.41 0.74 -0.55
CA GLN A 277 -2.14 0.47 0.16
C GLN A 277 -1.44 1.69 0.81
N TRP A 278 -1.84 2.91 0.44
CA TRP A 278 -1.25 4.18 0.88
C TRP A 278 -2.16 5.09 1.72
N SER A 279 -3.45 4.76 1.87
CA SER A 279 -4.40 5.65 2.54
C SER A 279 -4.32 5.56 4.05
N GLU A 280 -4.15 4.35 4.59
CA GLU A 280 -4.15 4.13 6.03
C GLU A 280 -3.18 3.01 6.41
N PHE A 281 -2.03 3.37 7.00
CA PHE A 281 -0.97 2.39 7.25
C PHE A 281 -1.31 1.45 8.40
N SER A 282 -1.81 2.00 9.51
CA SER A 282 -2.08 1.25 10.74
C SER A 282 -3.09 0.11 10.51
N ALA A 283 -4.17 0.41 9.79
CA ALA A 283 -5.20 -0.55 9.44
C ALA A 283 -4.70 -1.70 8.55
N LEU A 284 -3.69 -1.42 7.74
CA LEU A 284 -3.17 -2.35 6.74
C LEU A 284 -2.05 -3.24 7.27
N ASP A 285 -1.36 -2.85 8.34
CA ASP A 285 -0.31 -3.69 8.94
C ASP A 285 -0.89 -4.86 9.75
N ASP A 286 -2.00 -4.62 10.44
CA ASP A 286 -2.67 -5.64 11.28
C ASP A 286 -4.21 -5.52 11.16
N PRO A 287 -4.77 -5.89 9.98
CA PRO A 287 -6.20 -5.80 9.75
C PRO A 287 -7.01 -6.71 10.68
N GLU A 288 -6.44 -7.83 11.12
CA GLU A 288 -7.12 -8.76 12.03
C GLU A 288 -7.32 -8.17 13.42
N LYS A 289 -6.30 -7.50 13.96
CA LYS A 289 -6.43 -6.80 15.24
C LYS A 289 -7.39 -5.62 15.13
N LEU A 290 -7.31 -4.86 14.04
CA LEU A 290 -8.18 -3.72 13.79
C LEU A 290 -9.66 -4.10 13.73
N LEU A 291 -9.97 -5.18 13.01
CA LEU A 291 -11.34 -5.68 12.83
C LEU A 291 -11.75 -6.72 13.87
N ARG A 292 -10.98 -6.87 14.96
CA ARG A 292 -11.26 -7.89 15.98
C ARG A 292 -12.64 -7.67 16.60
N GLY A 293 -13.49 -8.70 16.52
CA GLY A 293 -14.86 -8.63 17.02
C GLY A 293 -15.85 -7.92 16.10
N GLN A 294 -15.44 -7.53 14.90
CA GLN A 294 -16.29 -6.98 13.84
C GLN A 294 -16.64 -8.06 12.82
N ASN A 295 -17.83 -7.98 12.23
CA ASN A 295 -18.23 -8.89 11.14
C ASN A 295 -17.76 -8.33 9.79
N ALA A 296 -16.45 -8.19 9.62
CA ALA A 296 -15.89 -7.49 8.47
C ALA A 296 -14.59 -8.10 7.93
N MET A 297 -14.30 -7.79 6.68
CA MET A 297 -13.02 -8.08 6.02
C MET A 297 -12.43 -6.79 5.49
N LEU A 298 -11.12 -6.59 5.69
CA LEU A 298 -10.35 -5.60 4.96
C LEU A 298 -9.57 -6.30 3.85
N LEU A 299 -9.77 -5.86 2.62
CA LEU A 299 -9.01 -6.26 1.45
C LEU A 299 -8.16 -5.09 0.95
N GLU A 300 -6.84 -5.25 1.04
CA GLU A 300 -5.93 -4.26 0.48
C GLU A 300 -5.97 -4.29 -1.04
N VAL A 301 -6.01 -3.10 -1.65
CA VAL A 301 -5.89 -2.93 -3.10
C VAL A 301 -4.64 -2.10 -3.43
N PRO A 302 -3.88 -2.43 -4.50
CA PRO A 302 -2.74 -1.62 -4.93
C PRO A 302 -3.11 -0.16 -5.15
N CYS A 303 -4.28 0.07 -5.74
CA CYS A 303 -4.88 1.37 -5.89
C CYS A 303 -6.36 1.20 -6.24
N PHE A 304 -7.24 1.96 -5.58
CA PHE A 304 -8.66 1.96 -5.91
C PHE A 304 -8.92 2.50 -7.33
N LYS A 305 -8.08 3.40 -7.86
CA LYS A 305 -8.15 3.84 -9.26
C LYS A 305 -7.98 2.70 -10.28
N GLY A 306 -7.31 1.63 -9.87
CA GLY A 306 -7.10 0.42 -10.67
C GLY A 306 -8.06 -0.72 -10.32
N LEU A 307 -9.02 -0.50 -9.42
CA LEU A 307 -10.06 -1.46 -9.08
C LEU A 307 -11.21 -1.32 -10.06
N ASP A 308 -11.63 -2.43 -10.67
CA ASP A 308 -12.84 -2.45 -11.49
C ASP A 308 -14.08 -2.22 -10.59
N PRO A 309 -14.95 -1.23 -10.89
CA PRO A 309 -16.20 -0.99 -10.16
C PRO A 309 -17.08 -2.22 -9.96
N VAL A 310 -17.01 -3.19 -10.86
CA VAL A 310 -17.81 -4.42 -10.76
C VAL A 310 -17.51 -5.20 -9.49
N HIS A 311 -16.32 -5.05 -8.88
CA HIS A 311 -16.00 -5.69 -7.60
C HIS A 311 -16.90 -5.21 -6.47
N VAL A 312 -17.26 -3.92 -6.43
CA VAL A 312 -18.19 -3.37 -5.42
C VAL A 312 -19.58 -3.97 -5.63
N VAL A 313 -20.05 -4.01 -6.88
CA VAL A 313 -21.35 -4.59 -7.23
C VAL A 313 -21.40 -6.08 -6.88
N ASN A 314 -20.35 -6.83 -7.24
CA ASN A 314 -20.24 -8.26 -6.96
C ASN A 314 -20.15 -8.54 -5.47
N ALA A 315 -19.42 -7.73 -4.69
CA ALA A 315 -19.36 -7.88 -3.24
C ALA A 315 -20.76 -7.77 -2.60
N LEU A 316 -21.53 -6.74 -2.96
CA LEU A 316 -22.91 -6.58 -2.47
C LEU A 316 -23.83 -7.73 -2.91
N ARG A 317 -23.71 -8.20 -4.15
CA ARG A 317 -24.50 -9.35 -4.65
C ARG A 317 -24.09 -10.68 -4.00
N ASN A 318 -22.81 -10.83 -3.68
CA ASN A 318 -22.26 -11.93 -2.89
C ASN A 318 -22.49 -11.73 -1.38
N GLY A 319 -23.36 -10.77 -1.03
CA GLY A 319 -24.03 -10.59 0.25
C GLY A 319 -23.15 -10.13 1.39
N PHE A 320 -22.22 -9.23 1.07
CA PHE A 320 -21.89 -8.17 2.01
C PHE A 320 -23.06 -7.20 2.12
N ASP A 321 -23.38 -6.79 3.34
CA ASP A 321 -24.44 -5.82 3.63
C ASP A 321 -24.00 -4.38 3.31
N GLY A 322 -22.69 -4.12 3.36
CA GLY A 322 -22.09 -2.86 2.97
C GLY A 322 -20.66 -3.00 2.47
N VAL A 323 -20.27 -2.11 1.57
CA VAL A 323 -18.91 -1.99 1.05
C VAL A 323 -18.36 -0.59 1.34
N LEU A 324 -17.24 -0.52 2.06
CA LEU A 324 -16.50 0.70 2.31
C LEU A 324 -15.25 0.73 1.44
N ALA A 325 -15.00 1.82 0.74
CA ALA A 325 -13.75 2.07 0.04
C ALA A 325 -12.96 3.14 0.80
N VAL A 326 -11.79 2.78 1.32
CA VAL A 326 -10.85 3.73 1.93
C VAL A 326 -9.77 4.05 0.91
N VAL A 327 -9.71 5.31 0.50
CA VAL A 327 -8.81 5.78 -0.57
C VAL A 327 -7.92 6.91 -0.10
N CYS A 328 -6.84 7.17 -0.82
CA CYS A 328 -5.98 8.30 -0.49
C CYS A 328 -6.69 9.61 -0.82
N ALA A 329 -6.53 10.61 0.05
CA ALA A 329 -6.80 11.99 -0.33
C ALA A 329 -6.02 12.36 -1.62
N PRO A 330 -6.56 13.22 -2.49
CA PRO A 330 -5.95 13.55 -3.78
C PRO A 330 -4.47 13.95 -3.69
N GLU A 331 -4.11 14.75 -2.68
CA GLU A 331 -2.75 15.23 -2.41
C GLU A 331 -1.79 14.16 -1.89
N ASP A 332 -2.30 13.03 -1.39
CA ASP A 332 -1.51 11.90 -0.88
C ASP A 332 -1.33 10.79 -1.93
N CYS A 333 -2.06 10.86 -3.04
CA CYS A 333 -2.08 9.80 -4.04
C CYS A 333 -0.71 9.60 -4.69
N LYS A 334 -0.14 8.39 -4.55
CA LYS A 334 1.17 8.03 -5.13
C LYS A 334 1.11 7.70 -6.62
N LEU A 335 -0.10 7.58 -7.18
CA LEU A 335 -0.35 7.37 -8.61
C LEU A 335 -1.04 8.62 -9.16
N GLN A 336 -0.23 9.65 -9.37
CA GLN A 336 -0.69 10.98 -9.78
C GLN A 336 -1.26 10.99 -11.20
N LYS A 337 -0.73 10.17 -12.11
CA LYS A 337 -1.30 10.04 -13.46
C LYS A 337 -2.49 9.10 -13.47
N GLY A 338 -3.49 9.38 -14.32
CA GLY A 338 -4.70 8.57 -14.46
C GLY A 338 -5.82 8.91 -13.47
N GLY A 339 -5.83 10.12 -12.89
CA GLY A 339 -6.92 10.60 -12.04
C GLY A 339 -8.28 10.59 -12.75
N ASP A 340 -8.33 11.03 -14.00
CA ASP A 340 -9.56 11.10 -14.79
C ASP A 340 -10.23 9.72 -14.96
N ASN A 341 -9.42 8.67 -15.13
CA ASN A 341 -9.94 7.30 -15.21
C ASN A 341 -10.64 6.90 -13.91
N ALA A 342 -10.09 7.26 -12.76
CA ALA A 342 -10.69 6.95 -11.47
C ALA A 342 -12.02 7.66 -11.26
N VAL A 343 -12.09 8.95 -11.62
CA VAL A 343 -13.33 9.74 -11.55
C VAL A 343 -14.41 9.09 -12.40
N ARG A 344 -14.08 8.74 -13.66
CA ARG A 344 -15.01 8.06 -14.57
C ARG A 344 -15.49 6.71 -14.02
N GLN A 345 -14.60 5.90 -13.45
CA GLN A 345 -14.97 4.60 -12.87
C GLN A 345 -15.89 4.76 -11.66
N LEU A 346 -15.68 5.79 -10.83
CA LEU A 346 -16.58 6.12 -9.72
C LEU A 346 -17.96 6.59 -10.20
N ASP A 347 -18.03 7.43 -11.22
CA ASP A 347 -19.30 7.87 -11.80
C ASP A 347 -20.11 6.67 -12.34
N VAL A 348 -19.42 5.74 -13.03
CA VAL A 348 -20.01 4.49 -13.52
C VAL A 348 -20.51 3.64 -12.35
N LEU A 349 -19.73 3.52 -11.27
CA LEU A 349 -20.11 2.77 -10.07
C LEU A 349 -21.38 3.35 -9.43
N TYR A 350 -21.39 4.65 -9.13
CA TYR A 350 -22.56 5.31 -8.52
C TYR A 350 -23.80 5.22 -9.41
N GLY A 351 -23.63 5.36 -10.73
CA GLY A 351 -24.70 5.15 -11.70
C GLY A 351 -25.27 3.73 -11.67
N ALA A 352 -24.42 2.71 -11.58
CA ALA A 352 -24.83 1.31 -11.46
C ALA A 352 -25.55 1.03 -10.13
N LEU A 353 -24.97 1.47 -9.00
CA LEU A 353 -25.56 1.28 -7.67
C LEU A 353 -26.93 1.95 -7.55
N LYS A 354 -27.10 3.15 -8.12
CA LYS A 354 -28.39 3.84 -8.14
C LYS A 354 -29.45 3.04 -8.88
N LYS A 355 -29.12 2.48 -10.05
CA LYS A 355 -30.05 1.64 -10.83
C LYS A 355 -30.42 0.34 -10.10
N LEU A 356 -29.52 -0.18 -9.28
CA LEU A 356 -29.73 -1.39 -8.48
C LEU A 356 -30.39 -1.13 -7.12
N GLY A 357 -30.60 0.13 -6.73
CA GLY A 357 -31.12 0.48 -5.40
C GLY A 357 -30.13 0.21 -4.26
N LEU A 358 -28.83 0.23 -4.54
CA LEU A 358 -27.75 -0.13 -3.61
C LEU A 358 -26.88 1.04 -3.17
N SER A 359 -27.24 2.29 -3.53
CA SER A 359 -26.40 3.46 -3.27
C SER A 359 -26.04 3.66 -1.79
N GLU A 360 -26.97 3.38 -0.86
CA GLU A 360 -26.74 3.59 0.57
C GLU A 360 -25.83 2.51 1.21
N ARG A 361 -25.55 1.43 0.47
CA ARG A 361 -24.71 0.31 0.90
C ARG A 361 -23.25 0.46 0.49
N PHE A 362 -22.88 1.53 -0.21
CA PHE A 362 -21.52 1.85 -0.57
C PHE A 362 -21.12 3.23 -0.07
N GLU A 363 -19.90 3.34 0.46
CA GLU A 363 -19.28 4.63 0.74
C GLU A 363 -17.82 4.61 0.30
N LEU A 364 -17.39 5.72 -0.29
CA LEU A 364 -15.97 6.01 -0.49
C LEU A 364 -15.57 7.09 0.52
N HIS A 365 -14.49 6.82 1.24
CA HIS A 365 -13.91 7.72 2.23
C HIS A 365 -12.45 8.02 1.90
N GLU A 366 -12.09 9.30 1.89
CA GLU A 366 -10.73 9.75 1.69
C GLU A 366 -10.00 9.81 3.04
N MET A 367 -8.81 9.23 3.11
CA MET A 367 -7.95 9.26 4.28
C MET A 367 -6.55 9.70 3.92
N SER A 368 -5.86 10.25 4.93
CA SER A 368 -4.49 10.68 4.82
C SER A 368 -3.63 9.96 5.84
N PRO A 369 -2.51 9.33 5.43
CA PRO A 369 -1.56 8.78 6.40
C PRO A 369 -0.92 9.89 7.25
N ARG A 370 -1.01 11.17 6.86
CA ARG A 370 -0.50 12.31 7.64
C ARG A 370 -1.24 12.47 8.99
N CYS A 371 -2.48 12.01 9.06
CA CYS A 371 -3.36 12.12 10.21
C CYS A 371 -3.62 10.71 10.77
N GLY A 372 -3.30 10.48 12.04
CA GLY A 372 -3.54 9.18 12.68
C GLY A 372 -4.95 9.08 13.25
N GLY A 373 -5.49 7.86 13.28
CA GLY A 373 -6.63 7.49 14.16
C GLY A 373 -8.03 7.61 13.56
N ASP A 374 -8.17 8.04 12.30
CA ASP A 374 -9.48 8.34 11.72
C ASP A 374 -10.26 7.08 11.26
N PHE A 375 -9.57 5.94 11.02
CA PHE A 375 -10.21 4.76 10.40
C PHE A 375 -11.32 4.16 11.26
N ASN A 376 -11.07 3.95 12.55
CA ASN A 376 -12.03 3.29 13.44
C ASN A 376 -13.34 4.08 13.53
N ALA A 377 -13.26 5.40 13.67
CA ALA A 377 -14.43 6.26 13.72
C ALA A 377 -15.24 6.23 12.41
N VAL A 378 -14.56 6.25 11.26
CA VAL A 378 -15.21 6.13 9.95
C VAL A 378 -15.87 4.75 9.79
N PHE A 379 -15.17 3.70 10.17
CA PHE A 379 -15.64 2.33 10.05
C PHE A 379 -16.83 2.03 10.97
N GLU A 380 -16.78 2.48 12.23
CA GLU A 380 -17.88 2.35 13.20
C GLU A 380 -19.14 3.07 12.70
N LYS A 381 -19.00 4.33 12.28
CA LYS A 381 -20.10 5.11 11.72
C LYS A 381 -20.71 4.45 10.47
N PHE A 382 -19.88 3.85 9.62
CA PHE A 382 -20.35 3.08 8.48
C PHE A 382 -21.15 1.85 8.92
N CYS A 383 -20.65 1.08 9.90
CA CYS A 383 -21.32 -0.11 10.43
C CYS A 383 -22.69 0.22 11.04
N GLU A 384 -22.80 1.32 11.79
CA GLU A 384 -24.07 1.80 12.36
C GLU A 384 -25.09 2.07 11.26
N ARG A 385 -24.70 2.83 10.22
CA ARG A 385 -25.59 3.13 9.09
C ARG A 385 -26.08 1.87 8.38
N ILE A 386 -25.19 0.90 8.13
CA ILE A 386 -25.58 -0.35 7.44
C ILE A 386 -26.49 -1.22 8.34
N SER A 387 -26.30 -1.17 9.66
CA SER A 387 -27.17 -1.87 10.62
C SER A 387 -28.60 -1.33 10.59
N ASP A 388 -28.75 0.00 10.53
CA ASP A 388 -30.06 0.66 10.45
C ASP A 388 -30.79 0.31 9.14
N LEU A 389 -30.08 0.33 8.02
CA LEU A 389 -30.63 -0.06 6.71
C LEU A 389 -31.09 -1.53 6.70
N SER A 390 -30.28 -2.43 7.25
CA SER A 390 -30.57 -3.87 7.26
C SER A 390 -31.76 -4.21 8.17
N SER A 391 -31.93 -3.46 9.27
CA SER A 391 -33.08 -3.58 10.15
C SER A 391 -34.39 -3.15 9.46
N ASN A 392 -34.34 -2.05 8.70
CA ASN A 392 -35.48 -1.54 7.94
C ASN A 392 -35.89 -2.47 6.78
N ASP A 393 -34.93 -3.09 6.10
CA ASP A 393 -35.21 -4.06 5.03
C ASP A 393 -35.88 -5.34 5.56
N CYS A 394 -35.54 -5.77 6.78
CA CYS A 394 -36.19 -6.90 7.43
C CYS A 394 -37.66 -6.59 7.75
N GLN A 395 -37.95 -5.37 8.24
CA GLN A 395 -39.32 -4.93 8.53
C GLN A 395 -40.19 -4.81 7.26
N ARG A 396 -39.62 -4.36 6.13
CA ARG A 396 -40.34 -4.24 4.84
C ARG A 396 -40.63 -5.58 4.15
N ARG A 397 -39.96 -6.67 4.52
CA ARG A 397 -40.20 -8.02 3.96
C ARG A 397 -41.24 -8.83 4.73
N VAL A 398 -41.62 -8.38 5.93
CA VAL A 398 -42.56 -9.07 6.82
C VAL A 398 -43.95 -8.43 6.81
N GLY A 399 -44.11 -7.23 6.25
CA GLY A 399 -45.40 -6.61 5.92
C GLY A 399 -45.67 -6.68 4.43
#